data_AF-K1LIR7-F1
#
_entry.id   AF-K1LIR7-F1
#
_cell.length_a   1.000
_cell.length_b   1.000
_cell.length_c   1.000
_cell.angle_alpha   90.00
_cell.angle_beta   90.00
_cell.angle_gamma   90.00
#
_symmetry.space_group_name_H-M   'P 1'
#
loop_
_entity.id
_entity.type
_entity.pdbx_description
1 polymer ?
#
loop_
_entity_poly.entity_id
_entity_poly.type
_entity_poly.pdbx_seq_one_letter_code
_entity_poly.pdbx_strand_id
1 'polypeptide(L)'
;MRNIFKPLPFFIITILFSCQGEKVDENQLLKDEVIAIHDEVMPYMGELRTLKKEVDLKSDSLNVMDSVAFSEEIKRLEEVSRQLEDAFEGMFVWMRQFKAPDETIEEDEAKSYLLNQKALVEKVNADIKQAMKVAKEELKST
;
A
#
# COMPACT_ATOMS: atom_id res chain seq x y z
N MET A 1 -77.53 -22.25 33.76
CA MET A 1 -77.21 -21.71 32.42
C MET A 1 -75.81 -21.10 32.45
N ARG A 2 -74.89 -21.74 31.70
CA ARG A 2 -73.57 -21.32 31.17
C ARG A 2 -72.59 -20.54 32.08
N ASN A 3 -71.62 -21.28 32.63
CA ASN A 3 -70.31 -20.75 33.01
C ASN A 3 -69.56 -20.28 31.74
N ILE A 4 -69.03 -19.06 31.78
CA ILE A 4 -68.31 -18.44 30.67
C ILE A 4 -66.83 -18.82 30.77
N PHE A 5 -66.41 -19.70 29.87
CA PHE A 5 -65.03 -20.12 29.65
C PHE A 5 -64.26 -18.96 29.00
N LYS A 6 -63.18 -18.47 29.62
CA LYS A 6 -62.26 -17.50 29.00
C LYS A 6 -61.16 -18.27 28.25
N PRO A 7 -61.01 -18.12 26.92
CA PRO A 7 -59.81 -18.55 26.24
C PRO A 7 -58.77 -17.42 26.31
N LEU A 8 -57.66 -17.69 27.01
CA LEU A 8 -56.45 -16.88 26.93
C LEU A 8 -55.75 -17.21 25.59
N PRO A 9 -55.42 -16.23 24.73
CA PRO A 9 -54.73 -16.52 23.48
C PRO A 9 -53.28 -16.89 23.78
N PHE A 10 -52.90 -18.10 23.42
CA PHE A 10 -51.52 -18.59 23.38
C PHE A 10 -50.80 -17.85 22.25
N PHE A 11 -50.16 -16.73 22.56
CA PHE A 11 -49.34 -15.98 21.63
C PHE A 11 -47.94 -16.64 21.61
N ILE A 12 -47.78 -17.63 20.72
CA ILE A 12 -46.45 -18.17 20.37
C ILE A 12 -45.73 -17.09 19.57
N ILE A 13 -44.84 -16.35 20.24
CA ILE A 13 -43.84 -15.54 19.57
C ILE A 13 -42.71 -16.49 19.18
N THR A 14 -42.82 -17.06 17.98
CA THR A 14 -41.68 -17.68 17.30
C THR A 14 -40.74 -16.56 16.88
N ILE A 15 -39.75 -16.26 17.73
CA ILE A 15 -38.62 -15.41 17.35
C ILE A 15 -37.81 -16.21 16.32
N LEU A 16 -38.07 -15.98 15.04
CA LEU A 16 -37.15 -16.37 13.99
C LEU A 16 -35.93 -15.45 14.11
N PHE A 17 -34.94 -15.88 14.90
CA PHE A 17 -33.58 -15.37 14.78
C PHE A 17 -33.06 -15.78 13.40
N SER A 18 -33.34 -14.95 12.39
CA SER A 18 -32.60 -14.97 11.14
C SER A 18 -31.21 -14.42 11.43
N CYS A 19 -30.33 -15.29 11.92
CA CYS A 19 -28.91 -15.04 11.95
C CYS A 19 -28.43 -15.14 10.50
N GLN A 20 -28.65 -14.07 9.72
CA GLN A 20 -28.10 -13.93 8.39
C GLN A 20 -26.62 -13.63 8.57
N GLY A 21 -25.81 -14.69 8.72
CA GLY A 21 -24.37 -14.58 8.76
C GLY A 21 -23.92 -13.91 7.47
N GLU A 22 -23.44 -12.67 7.61
CA GLU A 22 -22.79 -11.94 6.54
C GLU A 22 -21.61 -12.80 6.06
N LYS A 23 -21.71 -13.33 4.85
CA LYS A 23 -20.60 -14.05 4.24
C LYS A 23 -19.49 -13.03 4.05
N VAL A 24 -18.40 -13.21 4.77
CA VAL A 24 -17.19 -12.41 4.60
C VAL A 24 -16.68 -12.67 3.18
N ASP A 25 -16.62 -11.63 2.38
CA ASP A 25 -15.98 -11.67 1.06
C ASP A 25 -14.46 -11.62 1.25
N GLU A 26 -13.80 -12.78 1.15
CA GLU A 26 -12.35 -12.90 1.30
C GLU A 26 -11.58 -12.06 0.28
N ASN A 27 -12.11 -11.92 -0.94
CA ASN A 27 -11.46 -11.14 -2.00
C ASN A 27 -11.57 -9.65 -1.73
N GLN A 28 -12.69 -9.19 -1.17
CA GLN A 28 -12.82 -7.81 -0.73
C GLN A 28 -11.84 -7.49 0.41
N LEU A 29 -11.67 -8.38 1.40
CA LEU A 29 -10.66 -8.19 2.44
C LEU A 29 -9.24 -8.14 1.87
N LEU A 30 -8.88 -9.04 0.95
CA LEU A 30 -7.56 -9.06 0.35
C LEU A 30 -7.29 -7.80 -0.50
N LYS A 31 -8.29 -7.31 -1.21
CA LYS A 31 -8.22 -6.02 -1.92
C LYS A 31 -7.99 -4.87 -0.97
N ASP A 32 -8.68 -4.84 0.16
CA ASP A 32 -8.49 -3.78 1.17
C ASP A 32 -7.07 -3.83 1.75
N GLU A 33 -6.50 -5.02 1.97
CA GLU A 33 -5.10 -5.17 2.36
C GLU A 33 -4.12 -4.61 1.30
N VAL A 34 -4.35 -4.90 0.03
CA VAL A 34 -3.52 -4.37 -1.08
C VAL A 34 -3.53 -2.83 -1.08
N ILE A 35 -4.72 -2.23 -0.95
CA ILE A 35 -4.87 -0.77 -0.94
C ILE A 35 -4.28 -0.16 0.34
N ALA A 36 -4.42 -0.81 1.50
CA ALA A 36 -3.83 -0.33 2.73
C ALA A 36 -2.29 -0.23 2.66
N ILE A 37 -1.63 -1.19 1.99
CA ILE A 37 -0.17 -1.17 1.78
C ILE A 37 0.25 -0.03 0.83
N HIS A 38 -0.55 0.25 -0.21
CA HIS A 38 -0.38 1.43 -1.05
C HIS A 38 -0.49 2.71 -0.23
N ASP A 39 -1.58 2.87 0.52
CA ASP A 39 -1.88 4.08 1.28
C ASP A 39 -0.85 4.37 2.38
N GLU A 40 -0.21 3.34 2.94
CA GLU A 40 0.84 3.47 3.96
C GLU A 40 2.00 4.36 3.49
N VAL A 41 2.38 4.27 2.22
CA VAL A 41 3.56 4.97 1.68
C VAL A 41 3.22 6.20 0.84
N MET A 42 1.94 6.44 0.52
CA MET A 42 1.50 7.64 -0.20
C MET A 42 1.92 8.96 0.46
N PRO A 43 1.93 9.11 1.80
CA PRO A 43 2.43 10.33 2.45
C PRO A 43 3.91 10.63 2.16
N TYR A 44 4.70 9.64 1.76
CA TYR A 44 6.15 9.79 1.54
C TYR A 44 6.54 10.28 0.14
N MET A 45 5.59 10.36 -0.81
CA MET A 45 5.90 10.73 -2.19
C MET A 45 6.55 12.12 -2.33
N GLY A 46 6.11 13.08 -1.51
CA GLY A 46 6.72 14.42 -1.47
C GLY A 46 8.10 14.42 -0.83
N GLU A 47 8.31 13.59 0.20
CA GLU A 47 9.59 13.45 0.89
C GLU A 47 10.64 12.78 -0.02
N LEU A 48 10.27 11.76 -0.80
CA LEU A 48 11.14 11.14 -1.81
C LEU A 48 11.73 12.18 -2.79
N ARG A 49 10.87 13.05 -3.34
CA ARG A 49 11.29 14.12 -4.26
C ARG A 49 12.21 15.13 -3.58
N THR A 50 11.94 15.45 -2.31
CA THR A 50 12.76 16.37 -1.52
C THR A 50 14.14 15.77 -1.26
N LEU A 51 14.20 14.52 -0.78
CA LEU A 51 15.45 13.80 -0.55
C LEU A 51 16.28 13.67 -1.83
N LYS A 52 15.63 13.37 -2.96
CA LYS A 52 16.33 13.27 -4.24
C LYS A 52 17.00 14.58 -4.60
N LYS A 53 16.28 15.69 -4.48
CA LYS A 53 16.83 17.03 -4.73
C LYS A 53 18.01 17.35 -3.82
N GLU A 54 17.95 16.99 -2.54
CA GLU A 54 19.05 17.20 -1.60
C GLU A 54 20.30 16.38 -1.95
N VAL A 55 20.10 15.10 -2.33
CA VAL A 55 21.17 14.22 -2.80
C VAL A 55 21.81 14.77 -4.09
N ASP A 56 21.00 15.20 -5.06
CA ASP A 56 21.48 15.80 -6.32
C ASP A 56 22.31 17.06 -6.03
N LEU A 57 21.83 17.95 -5.16
CA LEU A 57 22.56 19.17 -4.78
C LEU A 57 23.89 18.87 -4.09
N LYS A 58 23.94 17.83 -3.23
CA LYS A 58 25.20 17.40 -2.59
C LYS A 58 26.18 16.88 -3.65
N SER A 59 25.70 16.05 -4.57
CA SER A 59 26.51 15.51 -5.67
C SER A 59 27.10 16.63 -6.54
N ASP A 60 26.25 17.57 -6.97
CA ASP A 60 26.64 18.73 -7.77
C ASP A 60 27.69 19.59 -7.05
N SER A 61 27.51 19.82 -5.75
CA SER A 61 28.46 20.58 -4.94
C SER A 61 29.85 19.91 -4.91
N LEU A 62 29.91 18.59 -4.69
CA LEU A 62 31.18 17.86 -4.67
C LEU A 62 31.85 17.86 -6.06
N ASN A 63 31.05 17.74 -7.11
CA ASN A 63 31.53 17.78 -8.49
C ASN A 63 32.16 19.14 -8.83
N VAL A 64 31.57 20.25 -8.36
CA VAL A 64 32.13 21.61 -8.53
C VAL A 64 33.38 21.83 -7.67
N MET A 65 33.44 21.22 -6.48
CA MET A 65 34.58 21.36 -5.58
C MET A 65 35.84 20.66 -6.12
N ASP A 66 35.75 19.35 -6.39
CA ASP A 66 36.82 18.56 -7.01
C ASP A 66 36.27 17.20 -7.47
N SER A 67 35.88 17.12 -8.74
CA SER A 67 35.28 15.91 -9.31
C SER A 67 36.19 14.68 -9.29
N VAL A 68 37.52 14.86 -9.22
CA VAL A 68 38.47 13.73 -9.19
C VAL A 68 38.61 13.21 -7.76
N ALA A 69 38.82 14.12 -6.81
CA ALA A 69 38.98 13.77 -5.39
C ALA A 69 37.71 13.13 -4.81
N PHE A 70 36.52 13.60 -5.22
CA PHE A 70 35.23 13.11 -4.71
C PHE A 70 34.52 12.09 -5.62
N SER A 71 35.19 11.58 -6.65
CA SER A 71 34.58 10.73 -7.68
C SER A 71 33.76 9.53 -7.14
N GLU A 72 34.23 8.86 -6.09
CA GLU A 72 33.51 7.74 -5.49
C GLU A 72 32.29 8.17 -4.64
N GLU A 73 32.33 9.34 -4.02
CA GLU A 73 31.18 9.89 -3.29
C GLU A 73 30.10 10.37 -4.25
N ILE A 74 30.50 11.06 -5.33
CA ILE A 74 29.60 11.50 -6.41
C ILE A 74 28.85 10.29 -6.98
N LYS A 75 29.56 9.20 -7.35
CA LYS A 75 28.91 7.98 -7.86
C LYS A 75 27.92 7.37 -6.87
N ARG A 76 28.23 7.36 -5.57
CA ARG A 76 27.30 6.86 -4.54
C ARG A 76 26.05 7.74 -4.46
N LEU A 77 26.19 9.05 -4.48
CA LEU A 77 25.05 9.98 -4.45
C LEU A 77 24.18 9.86 -5.72
N GLU A 78 24.79 9.71 -6.89
CA GLU A 78 24.07 9.45 -8.14
C GLU A 78 23.25 8.15 -8.08
N GLU A 79 23.81 7.10 -7.49
CA GLU A 79 23.11 5.83 -7.29
C GLU A 79 21.91 5.99 -6.34
N VAL A 80 22.09 6.71 -5.23
CA VAL A 80 20.99 7.01 -4.30
C VAL A 80 19.91 7.86 -4.95
N SER A 81 20.28 8.84 -5.78
CA SER A 81 19.35 9.65 -6.56
C SER A 81 18.51 8.79 -7.52
N ARG A 82 19.14 7.82 -8.20
CA ARG A 82 18.41 6.85 -9.04
C ARG A 82 17.44 5.99 -8.24
N GLN A 83 17.88 5.45 -7.10
CA GLN A 83 17.00 4.63 -6.24
C GLN A 83 15.77 5.39 -5.75
N LEU A 84 15.92 6.67 -5.42
CA LEU A 84 14.79 7.53 -5.03
C LEU A 84 13.83 7.78 -6.20
N GLU A 85 14.35 7.98 -7.42
CA GLU A 85 13.53 8.13 -8.62
C GLU A 85 12.77 6.85 -8.94
N ASP A 86 13.48 5.71 -8.98
CA ASP A 86 12.90 4.41 -9.29
C ASP A 86 11.81 4.02 -8.28
N ALA A 87 12.03 4.30 -6.98
CA ALA A 87 11.02 4.07 -5.95
C ALA A 87 9.78 4.97 -6.12
N PHE A 88 9.99 6.25 -6.49
CA PHE A 88 8.89 7.16 -6.80
C PHE A 88 8.10 6.67 -8.01
N GLU A 89 8.76 6.39 -9.13
CA GLU A 89 8.12 5.96 -10.37
C GLU A 89 7.44 4.59 -10.23
N GLY A 90 8.05 3.67 -9.47
CA GLY A 90 7.54 2.33 -9.20
C GLY A 90 6.11 2.35 -8.65
N MET A 91 5.79 3.28 -7.75
CA MET A 91 4.43 3.46 -7.24
C MET A 91 3.44 3.82 -8.37
N PHE A 92 3.80 4.77 -9.23
CA PHE A 92 2.92 5.17 -10.34
C PHE A 92 2.79 4.10 -11.42
N VAL A 93 3.85 3.32 -11.66
CA VAL A 93 3.79 2.16 -12.56
C VAL A 93 2.78 1.15 -12.01
N TRP A 94 2.88 0.80 -10.74
CA TRP A 94 1.94 -0.11 -10.09
C TRP A 94 0.50 0.41 -10.15
N MET A 95 0.26 1.68 -9.80
CA MET A 95 -1.08 2.28 -9.83
C MET A 95 -1.73 2.25 -11.22
N ARG A 96 -0.94 2.40 -12.30
CA ARG A 96 -1.45 2.32 -13.67
C ARG A 96 -1.79 0.89 -14.11
N GLN A 97 -1.16 -0.10 -13.50
CA GLN A 97 -1.33 -1.52 -13.82
C GLN A 97 -2.41 -2.20 -12.96
N PHE A 98 -2.58 -1.73 -11.72
CA PHE A 98 -3.59 -2.25 -10.81
C PHE A 98 -5.01 -2.02 -11.35
N LYS A 99 -5.80 -3.09 -11.37
CA LYS A 99 -7.21 -3.09 -11.72
C LYS A 99 -7.97 -3.88 -10.68
N ALA A 100 -8.86 -3.23 -9.95
CA ALA A 100 -9.71 -3.92 -9.00
C ALA A 100 -10.55 -4.97 -9.75
N PRO A 101 -10.53 -6.26 -9.34
CA PRO A 101 -11.47 -7.24 -9.84
C PRO A 101 -12.90 -6.77 -9.63
N ASP A 102 -13.76 -6.99 -10.62
CA ASP A 102 -15.20 -6.78 -10.52
C ASP A 102 -15.92 -8.14 -10.33
N GLU A 103 -17.24 -8.09 -10.13
CA GLU A 103 -18.08 -9.27 -9.90
C GLU A 103 -18.13 -10.24 -11.09
N THR A 104 -17.55 -9.90 -12.25
CA THR A 104 -17.51 -10.76 -13.43
C THR A 104 -16.32 -11.70 -13.46
N ILE A 105 -15.33 -11.50 -12.59
CA ILE A 105 -14.15 -12.35 -12.45
C ILE A 105 -14.46 -13.51 -11.49
N GLU A 106 -14.05 -14.73 -11.86
CA GLU A 106 -14.18 -15.91 -11.01
C GLU A 106 -13.44 -15.73 -9.67
N GLU A 107 -14.03 -16.19 -8.56
CA GLU A 107 -13.51 -15.92 -7.21
C GLU A 107 -12.04 -16.34 -7.02
N ASP A 108 -11.66 -17.53 -7.51
CA ASP A 108 -10.29 -18.04 -7.42
C ASP A 108 -9.30 -17.25 -8.30
N GLU A 109 -9.76 -16.75 -9.45
CA GLU A 109 -8.96 -15.91 -10.35
C GLU A 109 -8.72 -14.53 -9.71
N ALA A 110 -9.77 -13.93 -9.15
CA ALA A 110 -9.68 -12.68 -8.40
C ALA A 110 -8.72 -12.81 -7.21
N LYS A 111 -8.81 -13.91 -6.45
CA LYS A 111 -7.92 -14.19 -5.32
C LYS A 111 -6.45 -14.28 -5.76
N SER A 112 -6.16 -15.06 -6.81
CA SER A 112 -4.81 -15.23 -7.34
C SER A 112 -4.22 -13.90 -7.84
N TYR A 113 -5.01 -13.10 -8.56
CA TYR A 113 -4.63 -11.78 -9.01
C TYR A 113 -4.30 -10.85 -7.83
N LEU A 114 -5.18 -10.76 -6.83
CA LEU A 114 -4.99 -9.90 -5.68
C LEU A 114 -3.77 -10.30 -4.84
N LEU A 115 -3.50 -11.61 -4.67
CA LEU A 115 -2.28 -12.08 -4.01
C LEU A 115 -1.01 -11.64 -4.77
N ASN A 116 -1.05 -11.67 -6.10
CA ASN A 116 0.05 -11.16 -6.92
C ASN A 116 0.21 -9.63 -6.76
N GLN A 117 -0.89 -8.88 -6.80
CA GLN A 117 -0.85 -7.43 -6.59
C GLN A 117 -0.35 -7.05 -5.21
N LYS A 118 -0.69 -7.84 -4.18
CA LYS A 118 -0.18 -7.69 -2.82
C LYS A 118 1.34 -7.78 -2.80
N ALA A 119 1.91 -8.84 -3.36
CA ALA A 119 3.37 -9.00 -3.42
C ALA A 119 4.07 -7.85 -4.17
N LEU A 120 3.45 -7.34 -5.25
CA LEU A 120 3.99 -6.21 -6.00
C LEU A 120 3.97 -4.90 -5.19
N VAL A 121 2.85 -4.58 -4.53
CA VAL A 121 2.75 -3.36 -3.73
C VAL A 121 3.59 -3.43 -2.44
N GLU A 122 3.76 -4.62 -1.86
CA GLU A 122 4.72 -4.85 -0.76
C GLU A 122 6.15 -4.54 -1.19
N LYS A 123 6.54 -4.94 -2.40
CA LYS A 123 7.84 -4.58 -2.96
C LYS A 123 7.98 -3.07 -3.14
N VAL A 124 7.00 -2.41 -3.74
CA VAL A 124 7.00 -0.94 -3.90
C VAL A 124 7.13 -0.24 -2.55
N ASN A 125 6.38 -0.70 -1.54
CA ASN A 125 6.44 -0.18 -0.18
C ASN A 125 7.84 -0.33 0.43
N ALA A 126 8.46 -1.51 0.29
CA ALA A 126 9.82 -1.75 0.76
C ALA A 126 10.86 -0.90 0.02
N ASP A 127 10.76 -0.78 -1.30
CA ASP A 127 11.67 0.02 -2.13
C ASP A 127 11.65 1.50 -1.70
N ILE A 128 10.45 2.06 -1.47
CA ILE A 128 10.27 3.44 -0.98
C ILE A 128 10.96 3.64 0.38
N LYS A 129 10.63 2.77 1.36
CA LYS A 129 11.19 2.89 2.72
C LYS A 129 12.72 2.74 2.71
N GLN A 130 13.23 1.82 1.90
CA GLN A 130 14.67 1.58 1.78
C GLN A 130 15.39 2.76 1.12
N ALA A 131 14.89 3.26 -0.01
CA ALA A 131 15.50 4.40 -0.71
C ALA A 131 15.56 5.64 0.20
N MET A 132 14.49 5.91 0.96
CA MET A 132 14.46 6.99 1.94
C MET A 132 15.47 6.78 3.08
N LYS A 133 15.60 5.55 3.60
CA LYS A 133 16.57 5.23 4.66
C LYS A 133 17.99 5.51 4.17
N VAL A 134 18.36 4.99 3.01
CA VAL A 134 19.69 5.18 2.41
C VAL A 134 19.97 6.67 2.19
N ALA A 135 19.04 7.41 1.58
CA ALA A 135 19.22 8.83 1.34
C ALA A 135 19.44 9.64 2.63
N LYS A 136 18.65 9.35 3.69
CA LYS A 136 18.81 10.00 4.98
C LYS A 136 20.15 9.66 5.65
N GLU A 137 20.69 8.46 5.44
CA GLU A 137 22.01 8.06 5.96
C GLU A 137 23.15 8.78 5.22
N GLU A 138 23.08 8.88 3.89
CA GLU A 138 24.06 9.61 3.07
C GLU A 138 24.07 11.12 3.35
N LEU A 139 22.91 11.72 3.61
CA LEU A 139 22.79 13.15 3.91
C LEU A 139 23.28 13.49 5.34
N LYS A 140 23.13 12.57 6.29
CA LYS A 140 23.61 12.74 7.68
C LYS A 140 25.12 12.56 7.87
N SER A 141 25.80 11.88 6.95
CA SER A 141 27.22 11.55 7.07
C SER A 141 28.15 12.76 6.78
N THR A 142 27.70 13.96 7.12
CA THR A 142 28.38 15.25 6.90
C THR A 142 28.70 15.88 8.25
#